data_AF-A0A2K3JNP4-F1
#
_entry.id   AF-A0A2K3JNP4-F1
#
_cell.length_a   1.000
_cell.length_b   1.000
_cell.length_c   1.000
_cell.angle_alpha   90.00
_cell.angle_beta   90.00
_cell.angle_gamma   90.00
#
_symmetry.space_group_name_H-M   'P 1'
#
loop_
_entity.id
_entity.type
_entity.pdbx_description
1 polymer ?
#
loop_
_entity_poly.entity_id
_entity_poly.type
_entity_poly.pdbx_seq_one_letter_code
_entity_poly.pdbx_strand_id
1 'polypeptide(L)'
;MSSQLCCCSIAMCLAILLQLCSLGVSLSHPNKITHLPAQQDAASKPLVLWLNGGPGCSSLGVGAFSENGPFRPKGDALVKNQFSWNT
;
A
#
# COMPACT_ATOMS: atom_id res chain seq x y z
N MET A 1 10.40 -6.81 19.05
CA MET A 1 10.21 -5.60 18.22
C MET A 1 9.49 -5.89 16.89
N SER A 2 9.45 -7.12 16.36
CA SER A 2 8.70 -7.46 15.12
C SER A 2 7.19 -7.66 15.26
N SER A 3 6.67 -7.92 16.47
CA SER A 3 5.23 -8.16 16.69
C SER A 3 4.38 -6.87 16.65
N GLN A 4 4.98 -5.70 16.85
CA GLN A 4 4.25 -4.43 16.84
C GLN A 4 3.97 -3.89 15.43
N LEU A 5 4.83 -4.18 14.43
CA LEU A 5 4.59 -3.76 13.03
C LEU A 5 3.43 -4.53 12.38
N CYS A 6 3.25 -5.81 12.74
CA CYS A 6 2.11 -6.61 12.28
C CYS A 6 0.80 -6.16 12.96
N CYS A 7 0.83 -5.80 14.25
CA CYS A 7 -0.33 -5.18 14.92
C CYS A 7 -0.63 -3.76 14.41
N CYS A 8 0.39 -2.97 14.04
CA CYS A 8 0.17 -1.69 13.35
C CYS A 8 -0.50 -1.87 11.99
N SER A 9 -0.26 -3.00 11.30
CA SER A 9 -1.00 -3.34 10.08
C SER A 9 -2.49 -3.51 10.33
N ILE A 10 -2.95 -3.92 11.53
CA ILE A 10 -4.38 -4.02 11.89
C ILE A 10 -4.98 -2.62 12.14
N ALA A 11 -4.29 -1.76 12.89
CA ALA A 11 -4.75 -0.41 13.20
C ALA A 11 -4.71 0.53 11.98
N MET A 12 -3.65 0.47 11.18
CA MET A 12 -3.57 1.14 9.88
C MET A 12 -4.52 0.51 8.85
N CYS A 13 -4.81 -0.80 8.98
CA CYS A 13 -5.85 -1.43 8.20
C CYS A 13 -7.14 -0.67 8.38
N LEU A 14 -7.55 -0.23 9.58
CA LEU A 14 -8.86 0.38 9.76
C LEU A 14 -9.03 1.67 8.95
N ALA A 15 -8.07 2.60 9.01
CA ALA A 15 -8.13 3.88 8.29
C ALA A 15 -8.04 3.67 6.77
N ILE A 16 -7.13 2.80 6.32
CA ILE A 16 -6.95 2.47 4.90
C ILE A 16 -8.12 1.61 4.40
N LEU A 17 -8.66 0.68 5.19
CA LEU A 17 -9.87 -0.13 4.90
C LEU A 17 -11.08 0.77 4.75
N LEU A 18 -11.28 1.76 5.63
CA LEU A 18 -12.40 2.69 5.53
C LEU A 18 -12.32 3.48 4.21
N GLN A 19 -11.15 4.04 3.88
CA GLN A 19 -10.94 4.76 2.62
C GLN A 19 -11.02 3.85 1.38
N LEU A 20 -10.46 2.64 1.45
CA LEU A 20 -10.50 1.66 0.37
C LEU A 20 -11.89 1.04 0.18
N CYS A 21 -12.66 0.87 1.25
CA CYS A 21 -14.05 0.41 1.21
C CYS A 21 -14.95 1.45 0.53
N SER A 22 -14.75 2.75 0.81
CA SER A 22 -15.41 3.85 0.07
C SER A 22 -15.03 3.87 -1.42
N LEU A 23 -13.89 3.28 -1.79
CA LEU A 23 -13.42 3.12 -3.18
C LEU A 23 -13.73 1.72 -3.75
N GLY A 24 -14.48 0.87 -3.04
CA GLY A 24 -14.87 -0.48 -3.50
C GLY A 24 -13.75 -1.53 -3.50
N VAL A 25 -12.63 -1.27 -2.82
CA VAL A 25 -11.44 -2.14 -2.80
C VAL A 25 -11.54 -3.14 -1.64
N SER A 26 -12.01 -4.35 -1.93
CA SER A 26 -12.05 -5.46 -0.96
C SER A 26 -10.64 -6.00 -0.66
N LEU A 27 -10.23 -5.95 0.61
CA LEU A 27 -8.91 -6.40 1.09
C LEU A 27 -8.88 -7.86 1.55
N SER A 28 -10.02 -8.55 1.55
CA SER A 28 -10.19 -9.91 2.10
C SER A 28 -10.00 -11.04 1.08
N HIS A 29 -9.63 -10.73 -0.17
CA HIS A 29 -9.39 -11.76 -1.18
C HIS A 29 -7.94 -12.27 -1.09
N PRO A 30 -7.72 -13.59 -0.89
CA PRO A 30 -6.38 -14.15 -0.96
C PRO A 30 -5.79 -13.87 -2.34
N ASN A 31 -4.52 -13.45 -2.39
CA ASN A 31 -3.76 -13.16 -3.61
C ASN A 31 -4.24 -11.95 -4.44
N LYS A 32 -4.85 -10.94 -3.80
CA LYS A 32 -5.21 -9.70 -4.50
C LYS A 32 -3.99 -8.89 -4.93
N ILE A 33 -3.86 -8.68 -6.23
CA ILE A 33 -2.83 -7.81 -6.84
C ILE A 33 -3.38 -6.38 -6.94
N THR A 34 -2.54 -5.39 -6.61
CA THR A 34 -2.85 -3.97 -6.85
C THR A 34 -1.85 -3.42 -7.85
N HIS A 35 -2.34 -2.83 -8.93
CA HIS A 35 -1.53 -2.19 -9.96
C HIS A 35 -1.50 -0.68 -9.74
N LEU A 36 -0.30 -0.10 -9.71
CA LEU A 36 -0.06 1.35 -9.60
C LEU A 36 0.77 1.78 -10.82
N PRO A 37 0.20 2.52 -11.78
CA PRO A 37 0.96 2.99 -12.94
C PRO A 37 2.00 4.05 -12.52
N ALA A 38 3.03 4.22 -13.36
CA ALA A 38 3.96 5.33 -13.20
C ALA A 38 3.22 6.68 -13.36
N GLN A 39 3.68 7.71 -12.64
CA GLN A 39 3.09 9.05 -12.65
C GLN A 39 3.29 9.77 -13.98
N GLN A 40 4.36 9.44 -14.71
CA GLN A 40 4.68 9.98 -16.03
C GLN A 40 5.11 8.87 -16.98
N ASP A 41 4.66 8.97 -18.24
CA ASP A 41 5.01 8.08 -19.34
C ASP A 41 4.93 6.58 -19.00
N ALA A 42 3.82 6.13 -18.40
CA ALA A 42 3.66 4.76 -17.92
C ALA A 42 3.94 3.67 -18.96
N ALA A 43 3.74 3.95 -20.25
CA ALA A 43 4.01 3.01 -21.34
C ALA A 43 5.52 2.77 -21.59
N SER A 44 6.40 3.70 -21.21
CA SER A 44 7.85 3.60 -21.44
C SER A 44 8.63 3.13 -20.20
N LYS A 45 7.96 2.98 -19.06
CA LYS A 45 8.56 2.63 -17.77
C LYS A 45 8.49 1.11 -17.53
N PRO A 46 9.45 0.54 -16.77
CA PRO A 46 9.45 -0.89 -16.46
C PRO A 46 8.31 -1.27 -15.50
N LEU A 47 7.80 -2.51 -15.65
CA LEU A 47 6.88 -3.11 -14.68
C LEU A 47 7.67 -3.64 -13.48
N VAL A 48 7.32 -3.18 -12.27
CA VAL A 48 7.94 -3.62 -11.02
C VAL A 48 6.91 -4.39 -10.18
N LEU A 49 7.25 -5.62 -9.81
CA LEU A 49 6.48 -6.44 -8.87
C LEU A 49 7.07 -6.30 -7.46
N TRP A 50 6.25 -5.87 -6.50
CA TRP A 50 6.65 -5.73 -5.10
C TRP A 50 5.85 -6.68 -4.21
N LEU A 51 6.53 -7.56 -3.49
CA LEU A 51 5.94 -8.53 -2.58
C LEU A 51 6.55 -8.33 -1.19
N ASN A 52 5.71 -8.03 -0.20
CA ASN A 52 6.11 -8.11 1.19
C ASN A 52 6.10 -9.58 1.65
N GLY A 53 7.04 -9.92 2.52
CA GLY A 53 7.13 -11.24 3.14
C GLY A 53 6.39 -11.33 4.48
N GLY A 54 6.65 -12.40 5.22
CA GLY A 54 6.06 -12.67 6.54
C GLY A 54 4.65 -13.28 6.45
N PRO A 55 4.26 -14.16 7.40
CA PRO A 55 2.92 -14.72 7.39
C PRO A 55 1.87 -13.64 7.74
N GLY A 56 0.90 -13.43 6.85
CA GLY A 56 -0.25 -12.55 7.09
C GLY A 56 -0.04 -11.05 6.85
N CYS A 57 1.14 -10.62 6.40
CA CYS A 57 1.39 -9.21 6.07
C CYS A 57 0.82 -8.85 4.68
N SER A 58 0.19 -7.68 4.56
CA SER A 58 -0.32 -7.17 3.29
C SER A 58 0.73 -6.32 2.57
N SER A 59 1.10 -6.70 1.34
CA SER A 59 1.96 -5.90 0.46
C SER A 59 1.39 -4.52 0.13
N LEU A 60 0.06 -4.36 0.20
CA LEU A 60 -0.57 -3.06 0.02
C LEU A 60 -0.41 -2.18 1.27
N GLY A 61 -0.71 -2.72 2.45
CA GLY A 61 -0.65 -1.96 3.71
C GLY A 61 0.77 -1.51 4.05
N VAL A 62 1.73 -2.44 4.01
CA VAL A 62 3.13 -2.13 4.31
C VAL A 62 3.80 -1.50 3.08
N GLY A 63 3.80 -2.18 1.94
CA GLY A 63 4.53 -1.73 0.75
C GLY A 63 4.02 -0.43 0.14
N ALA A 64 2.73 -0.36 -0.17
CA ALA A 64 2.19 0.80 -0.89
C ALA A 64 1.99 2.03 0.01
N PHE A 65 1.73 1.86 1.30
CA PHE A 65 1.42 2.99 2.19
C PHE A 65 2.51 3.33 3.21
N SER A 66 3.40 2.40 3.54
CA SER A 66 4.44 2.64 4.56
C SER A 66 5.84 2.74 3.97
N GLU A 67 6.10 2.04 2.86
CA GLU A 67 7.40 1.97 2.22
C GLU A 67 7.49 2.93 1.02
N ASN A 68 7.22 2.40 -0.18
CA ASN A 68 7.66 2.96 -1.46
C ASN A 68 6.51 3.43 -2.36
N GLY A 69 5.26 3.23 -1.95
CA GLY A 69 4.13 3.66 -2.77
C GLY A 69 3.91 5.18 -2.76
N PRO A 70 2.94 5.65 -3.57
CA PRO A 70 2.75 7.06 -3.91
C PRO A 70 2.25 7.92 -2.77
N PHE A 71 1.68 7.32 -1.73
CA PHE A 71 1.06 8.03 -0.61
C PHE A 71 1.44 7.41 0.72
N ARG A 72 1.50 8.24 1.75
CA ARG A 72 1.68 7.83 3.14
C ARG A 72 0.51 8.29 4.00
N PRO A 73 0.06 7.50 4.99
CA PRO A 73 -0.94 7.94 5.94
C PRO A 73 -0.36 9.01 6.87
N LYS A 74 -1.14 10.06 7.13
CA LYS A 74 -0.85 11.12 8.10
C LYS A 74 -2.15 11.48 8.82
N GLY A 75 -2.39 10.84 9.97
CA GLY A 75 -3.70 10.89 10.62
C GLY A 75 -4.76 10.28 9.70
N ASP A 76 -5.85 11.02 9.49
CA ASP A 76 -6.96 10.59 8.62
C ASP A 76 -6.77 10.97 7.14
N ALA A 77 -5.62 11.54 6.78
CA ALA A 77 -5.30 11.98 5.42
C ALA A 77 -4.18 11.15 4.78
N LEU A 78 -4.17 11.11 3.44
CA LEU A 78 -3.07 10.58 2.65
C LEU A 78 -2.23 11.75 2.12
N VAL A 79 -0.92 11.69 2.34
CA VAL A 79 0.05 12.68 1.84
C VAL A 79 0.94 12.07 0.77
N LYS A 80 1.29 12.84 -0.27
CA LYS A 80 2.14 12.36 -1.36
C LYS A 80 3.53 11.99 -0.84
N ASN A 81 4.02 10.82 -1.25
CA ASN A 81 5.39 10.40 -1.05
C ASN A 81 6.27 10.93 -2.19
N GLN A 82 7.20 11.84 -1.88
CA GLN A 82 8.12 12.40 -2.88
C GLN A 82 9.16 11.39 -3.37
N PHE A 83 9.38 10.31 -2.62
CA PHE A 83 10.32 9.23 -2.96
C PHE A 83 9.60 7.96 -3.39
N SER A 84 8.42 8.09 -3.99
CA SER A 84 7.69 6.93 -4.47
C SER A 84 8.39 6.28 -5.65
N TRP A 85 8.36 4.96 -5.71
CA TRP A 85 8.92 4.21 -6.83
C TRP A 85 8.11 4.34 -8.12
N ASN A 86 6.89 4.89 -8.05
CA ASN A 86 6.06 5.11 -9.24
C ASN A 86 6.20 6.52 -9.83
N THR A 87 7.20 7.31 -9.47
CA THR A 87 7.45 8.62 -10.11
C THR A 87 7.95 8.48 -11.55
#